data_AF-A0A9X3PNI5-F1
#
_entry.id   AF-A0A9X3PNI5-F1
#
_cell.length_a   1.000
_cell.length_b   1.000
_cell.length_c   1.000
_cell.angle_alpha   90.00
_cell.angle_beta   90.00
_cell.angle_gamma   90.00
#
_symmetry.space_group_name_H-M   'P 1'
#
loop_
_entity.id
_entity.type
_entity.pdbx_description
1 polymer ?
#
loop_
_entity_poly.entity_id
_entity_poly.type
_entity_poly.pdbx_seq_one_letter_code
_entity_poly.pdbx_strand_id
1 'polypeptide(L)'
;MAKKKSGSGGNNPVKLALAFLNKYKARPNRGNQMAGKELRHQQLGEIKTNRETRERYGSGYHHRPGGMDHDGRRTTELTDKYDNGVYSGKVEFENKSGDPPWIPKQGEGTSAFFPDHWSAEKVDNATSQAFDSAKKNADDGTWKGTFTDDNGEIVKIEGWYDPKTGNIGHGFPSFDQ
;
A
#
# COMPACT_ATOMS: atom_id res chain seq x y z
N MET A 1 -35.53 31.40 10.83
CA MET A 1 -34.18 30.89 11.19
C MET A 1 -33.78 29.82 10.18
N ALA A 2 -32.81 30.09 9.31
CA ALA A 2 -32.34 29.13 8.32
C ALA A 2 -31.38 28.13 8.96
N LYS A 3 -31.73 26.83 8.93
CA LYS A 3 -30.82 25.75 9.31
C LYS A 3 -29.66 25.73 8.32
N LYS A 4 -28.47 26.14 8.77
CA LYS A 4 -27.20 25.88 8.07
C LYS A 4 -27.06 24.36 7.89
N LYS A 5 -27.14 23.89 6.64
CA LYS A 5 -26.71 22.54 6.27
C LYS A 5 -25.19 22.47 6.54
N SER A 6 -24.80 21.67 7.51
CA SER A 6 -23.40 21.28 7.70
C SER A 6 -22.93 20.52 6.46
N GLY A 7 -21.97 21.05 5.73
CA GLY A 7 -21.39 20.41 4.56
C GLY A 7 -20.78 19.05 4.92
N SER A 8 -21.11 18.01 4.15
CA SER A 8 -20.64 16.63 4.28
C SER A 8 -19.18 16.44 3.81
N GLY A 9 -18.28 17.37 4.16
CA GLY A 9 -16.93 17.45 3.62
C GLY A 9 -15.87 16.58 4.31
N GLY A 10 -16.20 15.88 5.41
CA GLY A 10 -15.19 15.33 6.34
C GLY A 10 -14.85 13.84 6.29
N ASN A 11 -15.59 12.97 5.56
CA ASN A 11 -15.62 11.54 5.91
C ASN A 11 -15.25 10.54 4.78
N ASN A 12 -14.67 10.96 3.66
CA ASN A 12 -14.25 9.98 2.64
C ASN A 12 -12.81 9.49 2.91
N PRO A 13 -12.59 8.23 3.32
CA PRO A 13 -11.27 7.73 3.71
C PRO A 13 -10.28 7.72 2.53
N VAL A 14 -10.75 7.49 1.31
CA VAL A 14 -9.92 7.57 0.09
C VAL A 14 -9.41 9.00 -0.13
N LYS A 15 -10.27 10.02 0.06
CA LYS A 15 -9.84 11.43 -0.05
C LYS A 15 -8.82 11.81 1.01
N LEU A 16 -9.00 11.33 2.24
CA LEU A 16 -8.04 11.58 3.33
C LEU A 16 -6.69 10.91 3.05
N ALA A 17 -6.71 9.65 2.58
CA ALA A 17 -5.50 8.94 2.16
C ALA A 17 -4.78 9.68 1.03
N LEU A 18 -5.50 10.12 -0.01
CA LEU A 18 -4.91 10.92 -1.10
C LEU A 18 -4.33 12.25 -0.61
N ALA A 19 -4.98 12.93 0.34
CA ALA A 19 -4.46 14.16 0.92
C ALA A 19 -3.11 13.92 1.63
N PHE A 20 -3.02 12.84 2.42
CA PHE A 20 -1.78 12.41 3.07
C PHE A 20 -0.67 12.10 2.05
N LEU A 21 -0.97 11.25 1.06
CA LEU A 21 0.00 10.88 0.02
C LEU A 21 0.49 12.08 -0.79
N ASN A 22 -0.38 13.05 -1.05
CA ASN A 22 -0.01 14.29 -1.74
C ASN A 22 0.85 15.21 -0.88
N LYS A 23 0.60 15.28 0.43
CA LYS A 23 1.44 16.03 1.39
C LYS A 23 2.88 15.51 1.40
N TYR A 24 3.07 14.19 1.31
CA TYR A 24 4.38 13.56 1.39
C TYR A 24 4.99 13.15 0.05
N LYS A 25 4.41 13.57 -1.09
CA LYS A 25 4.89 13.18 -2.43
C LYS A 25 6.37 13.51 -2.71
N ALA A 26 6.88 14.57 -2.08
CA ALA A 26 8.26 15.04 -2.22
C ALA A 26 9.16 14.64 -1.04
N ARG A 27 8.68 13.77 -0.14
CA ARG A 27 9.47 13.30 1.01
C ARG A 27 10.73 12.57 0.51
N PRO A 28 11.94 12.98 0.91
CA PRO A 28 13.15 12.23 0.59
C PRO A 28 13.19 10.92 1.41
N ASN A 29 14.02 9.97 0.98
CA ASN A 29 14.23 8.75 1.75
C ASN A 29 14.98 9.09 3.05
N ARG A 30 14.61 8.44 4.16
CA ARG A 30 15.21 8.66 5.49
C ARG A 30 15.54 7.35 6.20
N GLY A 31 16.14 6.38 5.51
CA GLY A 31 16.55 5.12 6.11
C GLY A 31 15.35 4.21 6.41
N ASN A 32 14.64 4.48 7.51
CA ASN A 32 13.48 3.70 7.94
C ASN A 32 12.13 4.25 7.47
N GLN A 33 12.10 5.42 6.81
CA GLN A 33 10.90 5.96 6.18
C GLN A 33 11.02 5.96 4.66
N MET A 34 9.99 5.42 4.01
CA MET A 34 9.89 5.40 2.55
C MET A 34 9.90 6.82 1.98
N ALA A 35 10.61 7.03 0.87
CA ALA A 35 10.45 8.28 0.13
C ALA A 35 9.02 8.41 -0.43
N GLY A 36 8.64 9.62 -0.83
CA GLY A 36 7.27 9.92 -1.26
C GLY A 36 6.79 9.07 -2.43
N LYS A 37 7.69 8.71 -3.36
CA LYS A 37 7.36 7.83 -4.50
C LYS A 37 7.11 6.39 -4.06
N GLU A 38 7.92 5.86 -3.15
CA GLU A 38 7.77 4.51 -2.57
C GLU A 38 6.50 4.40 -1.72
N LEU A 39 6.23 5.41 -0.88
CA LEU A 39 4.99 5.47 -0.09
C LEU A 39 3.75 5.46 -0.99
N ARG A 40 3.77 6.25 -2.06
CA ARG A 40 2.69 6.26 -3.05
C ARG A 40 2.58 4.95 -3.80
N HIS A 41 3.71 4.34 -4.16
CA HIS A 41 3.73 3.03 -4.79
C HIS A 41 3.07 1.97 -3.89
N GLN A 42 3.43 1.93 -2.61
CA GLN A 42 2.83 1.05 -1.62
C GLN A 42 1.31 1.21 -1.56
N GLN A 43 0.81 2.42 -1.35
CA GLN A 43 -0.60 2.60 -1.03
C GLN A 43 -1.49 2.75 -2.26
N LEU A 44 -1.04 3.44 -3.30
CA LEU A 44 -1.84 3.74 -4.49
C LEU A 44 -1.53 2.83 -5.69
N GLY A 45 -0.31 2.29 -5.74
CA GLY A 45 0.20 1.52 -6.87
C GLY A 45 0.21 2.28 -8.20
N GLU A 46 0.77 1.65 -9.21
CA GLU A 46 0.85 2.18 -10.57
C GLU A 46 0.94 1.07 -11.62
N ILE A 47 0.63 1.42 -12.86
CA ILE A 47 0.93 0.55 -14.01
C ILE A 47 2.39 0.77 -14.38
N LYS A 48 3.15 -0.32 -14.46
CA LYS A 48 4.52 -0.37 -14.96
C LYS A 48 4.55 -1.02 -16.34
N THR A 49 5.68 -0.89 -17.02
CA THR A 49 5.97 -1.51 -18.30
C THR A 49 7.25 -2.30 -18.20
N ASN A 50 7.19 -3.59 -18.51
CA ASN A 50 8.37 -4.42 -18.66
C ASN A 50 9.19 -3.85 -19.84
N ARG A 51 10.47 -3.55 -19.63
CA ARG A 51 11.30 -2.90 -20.65
C ARG A 51 11.59 -3.82 -21.83
N GLU A 52 11.67 -5.12 -21.59
CA GLU A 52 12.03 -6.15 -22.56
C GLU A 52 10.79 -6.58 -23.35
N THR A 53 9.74 -7.01 -22.66
CA THR A 53 8.52 -7.55 -23.30
C THR A 53 7.54 -6.46 -23.72
N ARG A 54 7.71 -5.22 -23.24
CA ARG A 54 6.77 -4.09 -23.40
C ARG A 54 5.39 -4.33 -22.77
N GLU A 55 5.22 -5.44 -22.07
CA GLU A 55 4.00 -5.78 -21.35
C GLU A 55 3.75 -4.80 -20.20
N ARG A 56 2.47 -4.47 -19.98
CA ARG A 56 2.06 -3.58 -18.89
C ARG A 56 1.44 -4.40 -17.78
N TYR A 57 1.76 -4.04 -16.53
CA TYR A 57 1.28 -4.73 -15.35
C TYR A 57 1.10 -3.76 -14.18
N GLY A 58 0.15 -4.04 -13.29
CA GLY A 58 0.00 -3.30 -12.04
C GLY A 58 1.07 -3.66 -11.01
N SER A 59 1.50 -2.71 -10.20
CA SER A 59 2.50 -2.91 -9.15
C SER A 59 2.21 -2.03 -7.94
N GLY A 60 2.52 -2.50 -6.73
CA GLY A 60 2.15 -1.86 -5.46
C GLY A 60 0.68 -2.10 -5.09
N TYR A 61 0.04 -1.09 -4.49
CA TYR A 61 -1.37 -1.09 -4.05
C TYR A 61 -1.70 -2.12 -2.95
N HIS A 62 -1.39 -1.73 -1.71
CA HIS A 62 -1.56 -2.52 -0.49
C HIS A 62 -2.49 -1.84 0.54
N HIS A 63 -3.16 -0.75 0.17
CA HIS A 63 -4.05 -0.01 1.07
C HIS A 63 -5.39 0.30 0.39
N ARG A 64 -6.48 -0.10 1.03
CA ARG A 64 -7.86 0.22 0.64
C ARG A 64 -8.54 0.98 1.79
N PRO A 65 -8.37 2.32 1.87
CA PRO A 65 -8.91 3.11 2.98
C PRO A 65 -10.42 2.92 3.12
N GLY A 66 -10.86 2.39 4.27
CA GLY A 66 -12.25 2.05 4.53
C GLY A 66 -12.82 0.94 3.64
N GLY A 67 -11.96 0.08 3.08
CA GLY A 67 -12.35 -1.00 2.16
C GLY A 67 -12.76 -0.51 0.77
N MET A 68 -12.44 0.75 0.45
CA MET A 68 -12.78 1.39 -0.82
C MET A 68 -11.57 1.40 -1.75
N ASP A 69 -11.81 1.09 -3.01
CA ASP A 69 -10.77 1.21 -4.03
C ASP A 69 -10.49 2.68 -4.37
N HIS A 70 -9.22 2.98 -4.62
CA HIS A 70 -8.82 4.25 -5.22
C HIS A 70 -9.34 4.35 -6.66
N ASP A 71 -9.58 5.57 -7.16
CA ASP A 71 -9.99 5.78 -8.56
C ASP A 71 -9.03 5.09 -9.55
N GLY A 72 -9.61 4.42 -10.56
CA GLY A 72 -8.88 3.59 -11.51
C GLY A 72 -8.28 2.30 -10.94
N ARG A 73 -8.74 1.83 -9.76
CA ARG A 73 -8.41 0.51 -9.21
C ARG A 73 -9.71 -0.25 -8.97
N ARG A 74 -9.64 -1.57 -9.09
CA ARG A 74 -10.70 -2.46 -8.64
C ARG A 74 -10.08 -3.66 -7.94
N THR A 75 -10.67 -4.03 -6.81
CA THR A 75 -10.29 -5.23 -6.09
C THR A 75 -11.46 -6.20 -6.05
N THR A 76 -11.20 -7.44 -6.45
CA THR A 76 -12.17 -8.55 -6.51
C THR A 76 -11.62 -9.76 -5.74
N GLU A 77 -12.44 -10.79 -5.56
CA GLU A 77 -12.00 -12.09 -4.99
C GLU A 77 -11.22 -11.94 -3.67
N LEU A 78 -11.84 -11.35 -2.65
CA LEU A 78 -11.18 -11.17 -1.35
C LEU A 78 -10.98 -12.53 -0.67
N THR A 79 -9.73 -12.89 -0.38
CA THR A 79 -9.30 -14.15 0.24
C THR A 79 -8.44 -13.90 1.48
N ASP A 80 -8.04 -14.98 2.17
CA ASP A 80 -7.05 -14.97 3.28
C ASP A 80 -7.33 -13.91 4.34
N LYS A 81 -8.59 -13.81 4.79
CA LYS A 81 -9.00 -12.82 5.79
C LYS A 81 -8.51 -13.25 7.17
N TYR A 82 -7.53 -12.53 7.71
CA TYR A 82 -6.98 -12.76 9.03
C TYR A 82 -7.71 -11.94 10.10
N ASP A 83 -7.66 -12.39 11.35
CA ASP A 83 -8.34 -11.73 12.48
C ASP A 83 -7.83 -10.30 12.73
N ASN A 84 -6.57 -10.01 12.38
CA ASN A 84 -5.97 -8.69 12.46
C ASN A 84 -6.40 -7.74 11.31
N GLY A 85 -7.32 -8.17 10.46
CA GLY A 85 -7.89 -7.39 9.37
C GLY A 85 -7.06 -7.34 8.09
N VAL A 86 -5.90 -8.02 8.03
CA VAL A 86 -5.17 -8.24 6.77
C VAL A 86 -5.93 -9.23 5.90
N TYR A 87 -5.88 -9.03 4.59
CA TYR A 87 -6.49 -9.92 3.61
C TYR A 87 -5.79 -9.86 2.25
N SER A 88 -6.13 -10.79 1.37
CA SER A 88 -5.69 -10.83 -0.01
C SER A 88 -6.83 -10.51 -0.98
N GLY A 89 -6.51 -10.09 -2.20
CA GLY A 89 -7.50 -9.95 -3.27
C GLY A 89 -6.88 -9.82 -4.65
N LYS A 90 -7.70 -10.02 -5.69
CA LYS A 90 -7.33 -9.75 -7.08
C LYS A 90 -7.45 -8.27 -7.37
N VAL A 91 -6.42 -7.69 -7.99
CA VAL A 91 -6.29 -6.26 -8.26
C VAL A 91 -6.08 -6.04 -9.73
N GLU A 92 -6.85 -5.10 -10.27
CA GLU A 92 -6.65 -4.57 -11.61
C GLU A 92 -6.61 -3.05 -11.61
N PHE A 93 -5.83 -2.50 -12.54
CA PHE A 93 -5.61 -1.08 -12.74
C PHE A 93 -6.25 -0.64 -14.05
N GLU A 94 -7.00 0.45 -14.00
CA GLU A 94 -7.63 1.03 -15.19
C GLU A 94 -6.56 1.47 -16.18
N ASN A 95 -6.66 0.93 -17.39
CA ASN A 95 -5.82 1.28 -18.51
C ASN A 95 -6.45 2.41 -19.31
N LYS A 96 -6.15 3.66 -18.94
CA LYS A 96 -6.63 4.85 -19.66
C LYS A 96 -6.15 4.94 -21.11
N SER A 97 -5.16 4.13 -21.51
CA SER A 97 -4.56 4.16 -22.85
C SER A 97 -5.17 3.13 -23.81
N GLY A 98 -6.11 2.27 -23.38
CA GLY A 98 -6.82 1.35 -24.28
C GLY A 98 -6.90 -0.10 -23.79
N ASP A 99 -6.92 -1.04 -24.74
CA ASP A 99 -7.20 -2.47 -24.56
C ASP A 99 -5.99 -3.27 -24.00
N PRO A 100 -6.18 -4.17 -23.01
CA PRO A 100 -7.39 -4.33 -22.21
C PRO A 100 -7.64 -3.12 -21.31
N PRO A 101 -8.91 -2.74 -21.07
CA PRO A 101 -9.28 -1.57 -20.24
C PRO A 101 -8.86 -1.74 -18.78
N TRP A 102 -8.52 -2.96 -18.37
CA TRP A 102 -8.03 -3.30 -17.05
C TRP A 102 -6.77 -4.15 -17.18
N ILE A 103 -5.74 -3.78 -16.44
CA ILE A 103 -4.46 -4.47 -16.42
C ILE A 103 -4.32 -5.14 -15.05
N PRO A 104 -4.09 -6.47 -14.98
CA PRO A 104 -3.91 -7.15 -13.71
C PRO A 104 -2.61 -6.70 -13.04
N LYS A 105 -2.61 -6.78 -11.71
CA LYS A 105 -1.38 -6.66 -10.93
C LYS A 105 -0.43 -7.82 -11.25
N GLN A 106 0.88 -7.57 -11.17
CA GLN A 106 1.87 -8.65 -11.16
C GLN A 106 1.59 -9.67 -10.04
N GLY A 107 2.04 -10.91 -10.24
CA GLY A 107 1.85 -12.01 -9.29
C GLY A 107 0.42 -12.55 -9.33
N GLU A 108 0.00 -13.05 -10.49
CA GLU A 108 -1.35 -13.62 -10.70
C GLU A 108 -2.50 -12.64 -10.40
N GLY A 109 -2.26 -11.33 -10.45
CA GLY A 109 -3.26 -10.32 -10.06
C GLY A 109 -3.41 -10.13 -8.55
N THR A 110 -2.70 -10.86 -7.70
CA THR A 110 -2.97 -10.87 -6.25
C THR A 110 -2.21 -9.75 -5.51
N SER A 111 -2.87 -9.11 -4.54
CA SER A 111 -2.26 -8.21 -3.55
C SER A 111 -2.69 -8.58 -2.13
N ALA A 112 -1.79 -8.39 -1.16
CA ALA A 112 -2.14 -8.36 0.26
C ALA A 112 -2.41 -6.91 0.70
N PHE A 113 -3.37 -6.72 1.59
CA PHE A 113 -3.87 -5.43 2.03
C PHE A 113 -3.75 -5.23 3.53
N PHE A 114 -3.31 -4.03 3.92
CA PHE A 114 -3.39 -3.58 5.30
C PHE A 114 -4.85 -3.49 5.75
N PRO A 115 -5.15 -3.53 7.06
CA PRO A 115 -6.52 -3.46 7.55
C PRO A 115 -7.25 -2.22 7.02
N ASP A 116 -8.46 -2.43 6.52
CA ASP A 116 -9.26 -1.39 5.85
C ASP A 116 -9.49 -0.15 6.73
N HIS A 117 -9.56 -0.33 8.05
CA HIS A 117 -9.77 0.76 9.01
C HIS A 117 -8.51 1.61 9.26
N TRP A 118 -7.33 1.19 8.77
CA TRP A 118 -6.10 1.97 8.92
C TRP A 118 -6.09 3.19 8.01
N SER A 119 -5.64 4.32 8.56
CA SER A 119 -5.35 5.51 7.76
C SER A 119 -4.06 5.32 6.95
N ALA A 120 -3.90 6.12 5.89
CA ALA A 120 -2.65 6.15 5.11
C ALA A 120 -1.42 6.47 5.99
N GLU A 121 -1.61 7.32 7.01
CA GLU A 121 -0.60 7.64 8.01
C GLU A 121 -0.27 6.44 8.90
N LYS A 122 -1.27 5.68 9.36
CA LYS A 122 -1.04 4.47 10.15
C LYS A 122 -0.27 3.42 9.35
N VAL A 123 -0.59 3.23 8.07
CA VAL A 123 0.15 2.31 7.18
C VAL A 123 1.63 2.72 7.04
N ASP A 124 1.89 4.01 6.80
CA ASP A 124 3.25 4.55 6.68
C ASP A 124 4.05 4.37 7.98
N ASN A 125 3.44 4.72 9.12
CA ASN A 125 4.04 4.53 10.43
C ASN A 125 4.29 3.05 10.75
N ALA A 126 3.30 2.19 10.53
CA ALA A 126 3.42 0.74 10.78
C ALA A 126 4.54 0.12 9.96
N THR A 127 4.63 0.47 8.68
CA THR A 127 5.72 0.00 7.81
C THR A 127 7.08 0.48 8.30
N SER A 128 7.18 1.75 8.69
CA SER A 128 8.43 2.33 9.20
C SER A 128 8.89 1.68 10.50
N GLN A 129 7.97 1.47 11.45
CA GLN A 129 8.25 0.82 12.73
C GLN A 129 8.62 -0.66 12.55
N ALA A 130 7.86 -1.40 11.73
CA ALA A 130 8.17 -2.79 11.45
C ALA A 130 9.55 -2.95 10.79
N PHE A 131 9.94 -2.02 9.91
CA PHE A 131 11.25 -2.03 9.27
C PHE A 131 12.40 -1.73 10.25
N ASP A 132 12.19 -0.83 11.20
CA ASP A 132 13.19 -0.42 12.19
C ASP A 132 13.71 -1.64 12.97
N SER A 133 12.80 -2.48 13.45
CA SER A 133 13.10 -3.73 14.18
C SER A 133 13.15 -4.99 13.30
N ALA A 134 13.12 -4.85 11.97
CA ALA A 134 13.03 -6.00 11.07
C ALA A 134 14.29 -6.88 11.05
N LYS A 135 14.08 -8.18 10.80
CA LYS A 135 15.11 -9.08 10.28
C LYS A 135 15.35 -8.72 8.81
N LYS A 136 16.56 -8.30 8.48
CA LYS A 136 16.98 -7.88 7.13
C LYS A 136 17.92 -8.93 6.53
N ASN A 137 17.72 -9.27 5.25
CA ASN A 137 18.60 -10.12 4.47
C ASN A 137 19.35 -9.25 3.45
N ALA A 138 20.66 -9.14 3.61
CA ALA A 138 21.50 -8.31 2.75
C ALA A 138 21.75 -8.94 1.37
N ASP A 139 21.60 -10.26 1.24
CA ASP A 139 21.92 -10.99 0.00
C ASP A 139 20.89 -10.72 -1.11
N ASP A 140 19.62 -10.60 -0.74
CA ASP A 140 18.50 -10.38 -1.66
C ASP A 140 17.76 -9.05 -1.41
N GLY A 141 18.19 -8.28 -0.40
CA GLY A 141 17.58 -7.00 -0.04
C GLY A 141 16.17 -7.12 0.51
N THR A 142 15.78 -8.28 1.05
CA THR A 142 14.47 -8.49 1.68
C THR A 142 14.50 -8.16 3.17
N TRP A 143 13.34 -7.83 3.73
CA TRP A 143 13.18 -7.67 5.17
C TRP A 143 11.82 -8.20 5.63
N LYS A 144 11.76 -8.63 6.90
CA LYS A 144 10.54 -9.08 7.58
C LYS A 144 10.48 -8.50 8.99
N GLY A 145 9.35 -7.92 9.34
CA GLY A 145 9.11 -7.30 10.64
C GLY A 145 7.66 -7.41 11.06
N THR A 146 7.36 -6.89 12.23
CA THR A 146 6.00 -6.83 12.79
C THR A 146 5.72 -5.43 13.28
N PHE A 147 4.46 -5.01 13.15
CA PHE A 147 3.92 -3.85 13.82
C PHE A 147 2.87 -4.32 14.81
N THR A 148 2.95 -3.85 16.06
CA THR A 148 1.91 -4.06 17.07
C THR A 148 1.21 -2.73 17.26
N ASP A 149 -0.10 -2.69 17.06
CA ASP A 149 -0.87 -1.47 17.24
C ASP A 149 -1.25 -1.24 18.71
N ASP A 150 -1.88 -0.10 19.00
CA ASP A 150 -2.23 0.30 20.37
C ASP A 150 -3.23 -0.66 21.07
N ASN A 151 -3.94 -1.50 20.29
CA ASN A 151 -4.84 -2.52 20.81
C ASN A 151 -4.16 -3.89 20.99
N GLY A 152 -2.87 -3.99 20.68
CA GLY A 152 -2.12 -5.24 20.71
C GLY A 152 -2.28 -6.10 19.46
N GLU A 153 -2.91 -5.60 18.39
CA GLU A 153 -3.01 -6.33 17.13
C GLU A 153 -1.66 -6.35 16.43
N ILE A 154 -1.19 -7.55 16.07
CA ILE A 154 0.09 -7.75 15.38
C ILE A 154 -0.17 -7.90 13.89
N VAL A 155 0.49 -7.09 13.07
CA VAL A 155 0.53 -7.24 11.62
C VAL A 155 1.95 -7.59 11.19
N LYS A 156 2.11 -8.72 10.50
CA LYS A 156 3.38 -9.10 9.86
C LYS A 156 3.54 -8.31 8.56
N ILE A 157 4.69 -7.66 8.40
CA ILE A 157 5.03 -6.82 7.25
C ILE A 157 6.35 -7.29 6.68
N GLU A 158 6.42 -7.43 5.37
CA GLU A 158 7.63 -7.77 4.64
C GLU A 158 7.85 -6.83 3.47
N GLY A 159 9.04 -6.84 2.89
CA GLY A 159 9.33 -5.97 1.77
C GLY A 159 10.77 -6.01 1.31
N TRP A 160 11.15 -4.94 0.61
CA TRP A 160 12.49 -4.76 0.06
C TRP A 160 13.12 -3.47 0.58
N TYR A 161 14.44 -3.51 0.71
CA TYR A 161 15.27 -2.38 1.08
C TYR A 161 16.54 -2.40 0.22
N ASP A 162 17.27 -1.30 0.20
CA ASP A 162 18.58 -1.21 -0.46
C ASP A 162 19.69 -1.62 0.53
N PRO A 163 20.38 -2.75 0.34
CA PRO A 163 21.45 -3.19 1.24
C PRO A 163 22.64 -2.22 1.30
N LYS A 164 22.87 -1.42 0.25
CA LYS A 164 23.99 -0.49 0.18
C LYS A 164 23.74 0.75 1.01
N THR A 165 22.50 1.24 1.01
CA THR A 165 22.14 2.50 1.69
C THR A 165 21.37 2.28 3.00
N GLY A 166 20.86 1.07 3.24
CA GLY A 166 19.99 0.75 4.38
C GLY A 166 18.58 1.31 4.25
N ASN A 167 18.26 1.95 3.12
CA ASN A 167 16.99 2.62 2.90
C ASN A 167 15.87 1.62 2.60
N ILE A 168 14.74 1.77 3.29
CA ILE A 168 13.51 1.07 2.94
C ILE A 168 13.05 1.47 1.53
N GLY A 169 12.73 0.47 0.71
CA GLY A 169 12.25 0.65 -0.66
C GLY A 169 10.76 0.35 -0.81
N HIS A 170 10.25 -0.64 -0.09
CA HIS A 170 8.84 -1.04 -0.15
C HIS A 170 8.47 -1.88 1.08
N GLY A 171 7.19 -1.91 1.42
CA GLY A 171 6.64 -2.80 2.44
C GLY A 171 5.20 -3.17 2.13
N PHE A 172 4.79 -4.37 2.51
CA PHE A 172 3.43 -4.86 2.34
C PHE A 172 3.10 -5.88 3.44
N PRO A 173 1.82 -6.10 3.77
CA PRO A 173 1.44 -7.15 4.69
C PRO A 173 1.89 -8.51 4.15
N SER A 174 2.47 -9.33 5.00
CA SER A 174 2.82 -10.71 4.67
C SER A 174 1.58 -11.50 4.25
N PHE A 175 1.71 -12.38 3.27
CA PHE A 175 0.67 -13.36 2.92
C PHE A 175 0.51 -14.46 3.98
N ASP A 176 1.36 -14.47 5.00
CA ASP A 176 1.28 -15.32 6.19
C ASP A 176 1.30 -14.40 7.42
N GLN A 177 0.14 -14.23 8.09
CA GLN A 177 -0.06 -13.34 9.25
C GLN A 177 0.17 -14.01 10.59
#